data_AF-D9W4B8-F1
#
_entry.id   AF-D9W4B8-F1
#
_cell.length_a   1.000
_cell.length_b   1.000
_cell.length_c   1.000
_cell.angle_alpha   90.00
_cell.angle_beta   90.00
_cell.angle_gamma   90.00
#
_symmetry.space_group_name_H-M   'P 1'
#
loop_
_entity.id
_entity.type
_entity.pdbx_description
1 polymer ?
#
loop_
_entity_poly.entity_id
_entity_poly.type
_entity_poly.pdbx_seq_one_letter_code
_entity_poly.pdbx_strand_id
1 'polypeptide(L)'
;MQTVTPRSGGQAPNRASTLRGRIHGGIRLLCLLMIGVIALGVAANASPAKRKVGRASGPAPIALEQIVAVGTTVFALSADHQAVYEWSEHQENWRRVKGAAQGLYAGGGNVYAIEAGHSGAGDISKYDPKTGGWQRIGGPGSTFAATSKHLYKVSPDQSGLWKYSGPGDKWDKVGDRSENLYAGPDDAVYVTNPDDKKLFRYDGKWTPVSGDGATFAVTDKNLYRLTPDREAIGEYDAKKKRWDPISGPAENIFAANTLYKVMRGTGDLHKYNGRPNSWNRIGGPAAGFAASGHYLYRITADHRSVQRYNGNGTNDVWRNLGSPAVPATSTEKTTRLTALTQLGPAATADWLQTADAHRSGKPDPYEFRWTNNECNFPARNRVAGYDFTTACVRHDFGYRNYRDLHGEKDFRSNPNGKARIDEIFLQDMNHVCEQQTRRHTPVAIATCKATAKTFYEGVKYGEPTIAAITGNHVPGPKEWIKGFMDWPGTGR
;
A
#
# COMPACT_ATOMS: atom_id res chain seq x y z
N MET A 1 4.13 50.29 79.44
CA MET A 1 4.90 51.21 78.58
C MET A 1 5.65 50.39 77.55
N GLN A 2 5.57 50.84 76.29
CA GLN A 2 6.42 50.56 75.10
C GLN A 2 7.81 49.98 75.43
N THR A 3 8.46 49.10 74.67
CA THR A 3 8.55 48.75 73.23
C THR A 3 9.54 47.55 73.20
N VAL A 4 9.58 46.65 72.22
CA VAL A 4 10.52 46.65 71.07
C VAL A 4 10.49 45.22 70.48
N THR A 5 10.26 45.11 69.17
CA THR A 5 10.72 43.99 68.29
C THR A 5 12.03 44.41 67.60
N PRO A 6 12.78 43.56 66.87
CA PRO A 6 12.92 42.09 66.88
C PRO A 6 14.42 41.66 66.89
N ARG A 7 14.73 40.35 66.96
CA ARG A 7 16.06 39.88 66.52
C ARG A 7 16.03 38.51 65.84
N SER A 8 16.56 38.54 64.62
CA SER A 8 17.07 37.50 63.75
C SER A 8 17.64 36.24 64.43
N GLY A 9 17.13 35.08 64.05
CA GLY A 9 17.90 33.85 63.82
C GLY A 9 17.59 33.42 62.39
N GLY A 10 18.52 33.01 61.54
CA GLY A 10 19.73 32.24 61.78
C GLY A 10 19.82 31.31 60.57
N GLN A 11 20.64 31.70 59.61
CA GLN A 11 20.84 31.01 58.34
C GLN A 11 21.73 29.78 58.59
N ALA A 12 21.28 28.60 58.14
CA ALA A 12 22.10 27.39 58.02
C ALA A 12 21.71 26.65 56.72
N PRO A 13 22.64 25.89 56.13
CA PRO A 13 22.90 25.96 54.70
C PRO A 13 22.13 24.95 53.85
N ASN A 14 21.96 25.32 52.57
CA ASN A 14 21.56 24.48 51.46
C ASN A 14 22.34 23.15 51.45
N ARG A 15 21.70 22.07 51.91
CA ARG A 15 22.04 20.72 51.48
C ARG A 15 21.14 20.36 50.32
N ALA A 16 21.73 20.36 49.13
CA ALA A 16 21.18 19.68 47.96
C ALA A 16 21.04 18.18 48.29
N SER A 17 19.82 17.76 48.66
CA SER A 17 19.44 16.36 48.67
C SER A 17 19.03 15.99 47.25
N THR A 18 19.93 15.30 46.57
CA THR A 18 19.64 14.59 45.32
C THR A 18 18.69 13.44 45.62
N LEU A 19 17.38 13.74 45.68
CA LEU A 19 16.35 12.72 45.63
C LEU A 19 16.29 12.19 44.20
N ARG A 20 17.04 11.12 43.93
CA ARG A 20 16.78 10.20 42.80
C ARG A 20 15.41 9.54 43.04
N GLY A 21 14.35 10.27 42.73
CA GLY A 21 13.04 9.69 42.50
C GLY A 21 13.13 8.82 41.24
N ARG A 22 13.22 7.51 41.43
CA ARG A 22 12.97 6.52 40.37
C ARG A 22 11.52 6.67 39.92
N ILE A 23 11.29 7.50 38.91
CA ILE A 23 10.09 7.50 38.10
C ILE A 23 10.08 6.15 37.39
N HIS A 24 9.36 5.18 37.94
CA HIS A 24 9.00 3.97 37.20
C HIS A 24 7.91 4.38 36.21
N GLY A 25 8.35 4.94 35.08
CA GLY A 25 7.50 5.18 33.92
C GLY A 25 7.10 3.83 33.34
N GLY A 26 5.88 3.40 33.61
CA GLY A 26 5.26 2.27 32.93
C GLY A 26 5.21 2.54 31.43
N ILE A 27 5.95 1.73 30.67
CA ILE A 27 5.98 1.74 29.22
C ILE A 27 4.58 1.33 28.73
N ARG A 28 3.82 2.33 28.25
CA ARG A 28 2.52 2.16 27.59
C ARG A 28 2.76 1.67 26.17
N LEU A 29 2.41 0.42 25.88
CA LEU A 29 2.51 -0.15 24.54
C LEU A 29 1.17 0.05 23.82
N LEU A 30 1.06 1.16 23.08
CA LEU A 30 0.37 1.17 21.79
C LEU A 30 0.92 -0.02 20.99
N CYS A 31 0.10 -0.74 20.21
CA CYS A 31 0.55 -1.78 19.27
C CYS A 31 1.49 -1.22 18.17
N LEU A 32 2.71 -0.84 18.56
CA LEU A 32 3.86 -0.49 17.75
C LEU A 32 5.00 -1.41 18.23
N LEU A 33 5.46 -2.29 17.35
CA LEU A 33 6.58 -3.18 17.58
C LEU A 33 7.88 -2.43 17.27
N MET A 34 8.41 -1.69 18.24
CA MET A 34 9.82 -1.27 18.19
C MET A 34 10.70 -2.43 18.68
N ILE A 35 11.20 -3.23 17.73
CA ILE A 35 12.30 -4.16 17.97
C ILE A 35 13.60 -3.33 18.02
N GLY A 36 14.09 -3.05 19.22
CA GLY A 36 15.47 -2.62 19.42
C GLY A 36 16.40 -3.82 19.42
N VAL A 37 17.18 -4.03 18.36
CA VAL A 37 18.31 -4.97 18.36
C VAL A 37 19.61 -4.17 18.39
N ILE A 38 20.34 -4.33 19.48
CA ILE A 38 21.77 -4.01 19.56
C ILE A 38 22.49 -5.10 18.78
N ALA A 39 23.06 -4.76 17.63
CA ALA A 39 24.01 -5.62 16.91
C ALA A 39 25.40 -4.98 16.96
N LEU A 40 26.21 -5.38 17.94
CA LEU A 40 27.66 -5.27 17.85
C LEU A 40 28.15 -6.51 17.10
N GLY A 41 28.52 -6.35 15.83
CA GLY A 41 29.08 -7.39 14.99
C GLY A 41 30.15 -6.80 14.07
N VAL A 42 31.40 -7.17 14.33
CA VAL A 42 32.62 -6.73 13.64
C VAL A 42 32.55 -7.12 12.16
N ALA A 43 32.85 -6.17 11.26
CA ALA A 43 32.92 -6.41 9.83
C ALA A 43 34.11 -7.30 9.46
N ALA A 44 33.86 -8.44 8.82
CA ALA A 44 34.87 -9.21 8.11
C ALA A 44 34.84 -8.85 6.62
N ASN A 45 36.02 -8.57 6.07
CA ASN A 45 36.29 -8.06 4.73
C ASN A 45 35.60 -8.85 3.60
N ALA A 46 34.86 -8.15 2.72
CA ALA A 46 34.43 -8.67 1.42
C ALA A 46 35.20 -7.97 0.29
N SER A 47 35.93 -8.73 -0.52
CA SER A 47 36.64 -8.24 -1.71
C SER A 47 35.68 -7.76 -2.81
N PRO A 48 36.06 -6.80 -3.67
CA PRO A 48 35.14 -6.16 -4.61
C PRO A 48 34.83 -7.06 -5.81
N ALA A 49 33.56 -7.43 -5.96
CA ALA A 49 33.04 -8.06 -7.18
C ALA A 49 32.82 -7.01 -8.29
N LYS A 50 33.31 -7.30 -9.50
CA LYS A 50 33.18 -6.46 -10.70
C LYS A 50 31.70 -6.14 -11.01
N ARG A 51 31.41 -4.85 -11.14
CA ARG A 51 30.09 -4.25 -11.40
C ARG A 51 29.58 -4.64 -12.80
N LYS A 52 28.58 -5.53 -12.88
CA LYS A 52 27.74 -5.65 -14.08
C LYS A 52 26.97 -4.33 -14.25
N VAL A 53 26.98 -3.77 -15.46
CA VAL A 53 26.20 -2.58 -15.83
C VAL A 53 24.72 -2.89 -15.52
N GLY A 54 24.18 -2.17 -14.54
CA GLY A 54 22.90 -2.45 -13.91
C GLY A 54 21.74 -2.13 -14.85
N ARG A 55 20.85 -3.11 -14.98
CA ARG A 55 19.42 -2.93 -15.30
C ARG A 55 18.90 -1.77 -14.44
N ALA A 56 18.21 -0.79 -15.02
CA ALA A 56 17.64 0.34 -14.30
C ALA A 56 16.91 -0.18 -13.04
N SER A 57 17.43 0.18 -11.86
CA SER A 57 16.83 -0.18 -10.59
C SER A 57 15.46 0.48 -10.51
N GLY A 58 14.41 -0.33 -10.47
CA GLY A 58 13.08 0.16 -10.14
C GLY A 58 13.09 0.88 -8.79
N PRO A 59 12.13 1.78 -8.54
CA PRO A 59 12.08 2.57 -7.33
C PRO A 59 12.04 1.70 -6.09
N ALA A 60 12.71 2.19 -5.04
CA ALA A 60 12.93 1.41 -3.83
C ALA A 60 11.61 1.08 -3.11
N PRO A 61 11.45 -0.15 -2.60
CA PRO A 61 10.29 -0.53 -1.80
C PRO A 61 10.23 0.30 -0.51
N ILE A 62 9.05 0.82 -0.17
CA ILE A 62 8.80 1.54 1.07
C ILE A 62 8.77 0.54 2.23
N ALA A 63 9.51 0.84 3.29
CA ALA A 63 9.43 0.08 4.53
C ALA A 63 8.09 0.32 5.22
N LEU A 64 7.44 -0.74 5.72
CA LEU A 64 6.11 -0.69 6.32
C LEU A 64 6.17 -0.96 7.83
N GLU A 65 5.37 -0.25 8.62
CA GLU A 65 5.29 -0.43 10.08
C GLU A 65 4.06 -1.22 10.49
N GLN A 66 2.90 -0.87 9.92
CA GLN A 66 1.62 -1.42 10.34
C GLN A 66 0.80 -1.83 9.13
N ILE A 67 0.03 -2.91 9.27
CA ILE A 67 -1.03 -3.28 8.33
C ILE A 67 -2.35 -3.48 9.07
N VAL A 68 -3.45 -3.18 8.39
CA VAL A 68 -4.81 -3.59 8.77
C VAL A 68 -5.53 -4.15 7.54
N ALA A 69 -6.53 -5.01 7.75
CA ALA A 69 -7.20 -5.69 6.65
C ALA A 69 -8.73 -5.67 6.80
N VAL A 70 -9.41 -5.48 5.69
CA VAL A 70 -10.86 -5.55 5.58
C VAL A 70 -11.23 -6.40 4.37
N GLY A 71 -11.81 -7.56 4.61
CA GLY A 71 -12.06 -8.53 3.55
C GLY A 71 -10.76 -8.95 2.88
N THR A 72 -10.67 -8.76 1.57
CA THR A 72 -9.46 -9.06 0.77
C THR A 72 -8.52 -7.87 0.61
N THR A 73 -8.91 -6.69 1.10
CA THR A 73 -8.15 -5.44 0.97
C THR A 73 -7.23 -5.24 2.18
N VAL A 74 -5.99 -4.81 1.91
CA VAL A 74 -4.99 -4.51 2.94
C VAL A 74 -4.61 -3.05 2.87
N PHE A 75 -4.53 -2.41 4.05
CA PHE A 75 -4.00 -1.07 4.19
C PHE A 75 -2.68 -1.14 4.95
N ALA A 76 -1.66 -0.42 4.48
CA ALA A 76 -0.33 -0.40 5.07
C ALA A 76 0.12 1.03 5.38
N LEU A 77 0.65 1.23 6.59
CA LEU A 77 1.30 2.45 7.02
C LEU A 77 2.81 2.35 6.76
N SER A 78 3.39 3.37 6.13
CA SER A 78 4.84 3.45 5.96
C SER A 78 5.56 3.63 7.29
N ALA A 79 6.80 3.10 7.38
CA ALA A 79 7.60 3.15 8.61
C ALA A 79 8.05 4.56 9.02
N ASP A 80 8.03 5.52 8.11
CA ASP A 80 8.22 6.94 8.38
C ASP A 80 6.91 7.67 8.74
N HIS A 81 5.79 6.94 8.79
CA HIS A 81 4.46 7.45 9.09
C HIS A 81 3.95 8.54 8.13
N GLN A 82 4.53 8.66 6.93
CA GLN A 82 4.20 9.71 5.96
C GLN A 82 3.05 9.35 5.01
N ALA A 83 2.67 8.08 4.92
CA ALA A 83 1.64 7.65 3.99
C ALA A 83 0.93 6.36 4.41
N VAL A 84 -0.34 6.29 4.05
CA VAL A 84 -1.12 5.05 4.07
C VAL A 84 -1.37 4.60 2.63
N TYR A 85 -1.14 3.32 2.38
CA TYR A 85 -1.35 2.68 1.10
C TYR A 85 -2.44 1.62 1.19
N GLU A 86 -3.16 1.41 0.10
CA GLU A 86 -4.17 0.35 -0.06
C GLU A 86 -3.70 -0.62 -1.14
N TRP A 87 -3.83 -1.91 -0.87
CA TRP A 87 -3.74 -2.99 -1.83
C TRP A 87 -5.06 -3.75 -1.93
N SER A 88 -5.53 -4.04 -3.14
CA SER A 88 -6.76 -4.81 -3.37
C SER A 88 -6.55 -5.87 -4.47
N GLU A 89 -7.26 -6.99 -4.37
CA GLU A 89 -7.20 -8.07 -5.37
C GLU A 89 -7.63 -7.63 -6.77
N HIS A 90 -8.54 -6.65 -6.87
CA HIS A 90 -9.02 -6.18 -8.17
C HIS A 90 -7.97 -5.38 -8.96
N GLN A 91 -6.99 -4.80 -8.27
CA GLN A 91 -6.02 -3.89 -8.88
C GLN A 91 -4.60 -4.44 -8.84
N GLU A 92 -4.36 -5.44 -7.99
CA GLU A 92 -3.07 -6.09 -7.74
C GLU A 92 -1.90 -5.13 -7.49
N ASN A 93 -2.19 -3.89 -7.10
CA ASN A 93 -1.22 -2.83 -6.86
C ASN A 93 -1.46 -2.09 -5.55
N TRP A 94 -0.42 -1.40 -5.09
CA TRP A 94 -0.48 -0.48 -3.96
C TRP A 94 -0.77 0.92 -4.46
N ARG A 95 -1.84 1.57 -3.98
CA ARG A 95 -2.10 3.00 -4.19
C ARG A 95 -1.89 3.76 -2.88
N ARG A 96 -1.40 4.99 -2.94
CA ARG A 96 -1.45 5.90 -1.78
C ARG A 96 -2.89 6.37 -1.58
N VAL A 97 -3.43 6.18 -0.37
CA VAL A 97 -4.79 6.60 0.00
C VAL A 97 -4.81 7.68 1.07
N LYS A 98 -3.71 7.88 1.81
CA LYS A 98 -3.60 8.94 2.83
C LYS A 98 -2.18 9.50 2.89
N GLY A 99 -2.09 10.75 3.36
CA GLY A 99 -0.85 11.34 3.87
C GLY A 99 -0.44 10.75 5.22
N ALA A 100 0.24 11.56 6.03
CA ALA A 100 0.80 11.12 7.30
C ALA A 100 -0.27 10.60 8.27
N ALA A 101 0.07 9.53 9.00
CA ALA A 101 -0.81 8.92 10.00
C ALA A 101 0.01 8.31 11.13
N GLN A 102 -0.52 8.35 12.36
CA GLN A 102 0.13 7.77 13.53
C GLN A 102 -0.13 6.26 13.64
N GLY A 103 -1.23 5.78 13.09
CA GLY A 103 -1.63 4.38 13.17
C GLY A 103 -2.93 4.11 12.41
N LEU A 104 -3.23 2.83 12.24
CA LEU A 104 -4.40 2.32 11.54
C LEU A 104 -5.22 1.41 12.45
N TYR A 105 -6.54 1.40 12.23
CA TYR A 105 -7.47 0.45 12.85
C TYR A 105 -8.44 -0.08 11.79
N ALA A 106 -8.94 -1.29 11.97
CA ALA A 106 -9.96 -1.86 11.11
C ALA A 106 -10.95 -2.72 11.90
N GLY A 107 -12.19 -2.79 11.40
CA GLY A 107 -13.23 -3.65 11.95
C GLY A 107 -14.58 -3.40 11.27
N GLY A 108 -15.39 -4.46 11.16
CA GLY A 108 -16.75 -4.37 10.62
C GLY A 108 -16.85 -3.83 9.19
N GLY A 109 -15.87 -4.11 8.34
CA GLY A 109 -15.87 -3.57 6.97
C GLY A 109 -15.29 -2.16 6.86
N ASN A 110 -14.81 -1.55 7.96
CA ASN A 110 -14.34 -0.17 7.98
C ASN A 110 -12.85 -0.08 8.31
N VAL A 111 -12.21 0.96 7.77
CA VAL A 111 -10.82 1.31 8.07
C VAL A 111 -10.77 2.72 8.64
N TYR A 112 -9.89 2.90 9.62
CA TYR A 112 -9.68 4.14 10.32
C TYR A 112 -8.19 4.46 10.38
N ALA A 113 -7.87 5.75 10.37
CA ALA A 113 -6.52 6.25 10.52
C ALA A 113 -6.49 7.30 11.63
N ILE A 114 -5.39 7.30 12.38
CA ILE A 114 -5.09 8.33 13.37
C ILE A 114 -4.27 9.41 12.68
N GLU A 115 -4.77 10.64 12.69
CA GLU A 115 -4.16 11.78 12.04
C GLU A 115 -2.78 12.10 12.64
N ALA A 116 -1.83 12.39 11.76
CA ALA A 116 -0.51 12.92 12.14
C ALA A 116 -0.41 14.42 11.80
N GLY A 117 0.40 15.17 12.55
CA GLY A 117 0.69 16.59 12.30
C GLY A 117 0.26 17.55 13.41
N HIS A 118 0.58 18.84 13.30
CA HIS A 118 0.37 19.83 14.37
C HIS A 118 -1.10 20.25 14.57
N SER A 119 -1.91 20.24 13.51
CA SER A 119 -3.35 20.53 13.60
C SER A 119 -4.14 19.21 13.57
N GLY A 120 -4.72 18.82 14.70
CA GLY A 120 -5.53 17.60 14.81
C GLY A 120 -4.75 16.30 15.01
N ALA A 121 -3.50 16.35 15.48
CA ALA A 121 -2.74 15.15 15.86
C ALA A 121 -3.56 14.25 16.79
N GLY A 122 -3.62 12.96 16.48
CA GLY A 122 -4.34 11.98 17.27
C GLY A 122 -5.82 11.88 16.95
N ASP A 123 -6.41 12.82 16.18
CA ASP A 123 -7.79 12.71 15.71
C ASP A 123 -7.97 11.42 14.90
N ILE A 124 -9.19 10.88 14.88
CA ILE A 124 -9.54 9.68 14.10
C ILE A 124 -10.35 10.06 12.87
N SER A 125 -9.98 9.48 11.74
CA SER A 125 -10.73 9.57 10.49
C SER A 125 -11.13 8.20 9.97
N LYS A 126 -12.29 8.15 9.33
CA LYS A 126 -12.84 6.96 8.68
C LYS A 126 -12.62 7.03 7.17
N TYR A 127 -12.19 5.92 6.58
CA TYR A 127 -12.04 5.78 5.14
C TYR A 127 -13.40 5.57 4.45
N ASP A 128 -13.64 6.28 3.35
CA ASP A 128 -14.78 6.04 2.47
C ASP A 128 -14.31 5.34 1.19
N PRO A 129 -14.62 4.03 1.01
CA PRO A 129 -14.18 3.28 -0.15
C PRO A 129 -14.85 3.74 -1.46
N LYS A 130 -15.96 4.49 -1.42
CA LYS A 130 -16.64 4.98 -2.63
C LYS A 130 -15.91 6.16 -3.24
N THR A 131 -15.40 7.06 -2.40
CA THR A 131 -14.73 8.29 -2.83
C THR A 131 -13.21 8.19 -2.76
N GLY A 132 -12.68 7.20 -2.02
CA GLY A 132 -11.27 7.13 -1.66
C GLY A 132 -10.84 8.19 -0.65
N GLY A 133 -11.80 8.94 -0.09
CA GLY A 133 -11.57 10.02 0.85
C GLY A 133 -11.53 9.57 2.32
N TRP A 134 -11.10 10.49 3.19
CA TRP A 134 -11.11 10.31 4.64
C TRP A 134 -11.97 11.37 5.29
N GLN A 135 -12.87 10.95 6.17
CA GLN A 135 -13.71 11.84 6.96
C GLN A 135 -13.26 11.83 8.41
N ARG A 136 -12.96 12.99 8.98
CA ARG A 136 -12.71 13.14 10.42
C ARG A 136 -13.98 12.79 11.20
N ILE A 137 -13.88 11.84 12.11
CA ILE A 137 -14.98 11.33 12.94
C ILE A 137 -14.74 11.50 14.44
N GLY A 138 -13.55 11.97 14.84
CA GLY A 138 -13.45 12.63 16.12
C GLY A 138 -12.08 12.84 16.71
N GLY A 139 -12.09 13.36 17.94
CA GLY A 139 -10.90 13.66 18.72
C GLY A 139 -10.09 12.43 19.17
N PRO A 140 -8.89 12.66 19.74
CA PRO A 140 -7.94 11.61 20.08
C PRO A 140 -8.45 10.61 21.11
N GLY A 141 -7.85 9.42 21.04
CA GLY A 141 -8.01 8.32 21.99
C GLY A 141 -6.68 7.64 22.24
N SER A 142 -6.53 6.98 23.41
CA SER A 142 -5.34 6.18 23.72
C SER A 142 -5.35 4.84 22.98
N THR A 143 -6.55 4.31 22.70
CA THR A 143 -6.75 3.12 21.86
C THR A 143 -8.16 3.13 21.27
N PHE A 144 -8.35 2.40 20.17
CA PHE A 144 -9.61 2.26 19.46
C PHE A 144 -9.92 0.79 19.19
N ALA A 145 -11.20 0.44 19.16
CA ALA A 145 -11.66 -0.89 18.76
C ALA A 145 -12.90 -0.77 17.88
N ALA A 146 -12.87 -1.41 16.72
CA ALA A 146 -13.98 -1.45 15.77
C ALA A 146 -14.61 -2.85 15.77
N THR A 147 -15.88 -2.93 16.15
CA THR A 147 -16.71 -4.13 16.03
C THR A 147 -17.38 -4.18 14.66
N SER A 148 -18.34 -5.08 14.45
CA SER A 148 -19.05 -5.18 13.17
C SER A 148 -19.88 -3.93 12.86
N LYS A 149 -20.45 -3.28 13.87
CA LYS A 149 -21.32 -2.10 13.72
C LYS A 149 -20.85 -0.84 14.45
N HIS A 150 -19.95 -0.97 15.42
CA HIS A 150 -19.62 0.14 16.31
C HIS A 150 -18.12 0.39 16.38
N LEU A 151 -17.77 1.63 16.67
CA LEU A 151 -16.41 2.06 16.96
C LEU A 151 -16.37 2.57 18.40
N TYR A 152 -15.34 2.16 19.12
CA TYR A 152 -15.10 2.56 20.50
C TYR A 152 -13.72 3.17 20.64
N LYS A 153 -13.58 4.06 21.61
CA LYS A 153 -12.28 4.63 22.00
C LYS A 153 -12.15 4.74 23.51
N VAL A 154 -10.94 4.56 24.01
CA VAL A 154 -10.55 4.98 25.36
C VAL A 154 -10.02 6.40 25.26
N SER A 155 -10.43 7.27 26.17
CA SER A 155 -9.91 8.65 26.22
C SER A 155 -8.39 8.66 26.44
N PRO A 156 -7.66 9.70 25.99
CA PRO A 156 -6.20 9.75 26.12
C PRO A 156 -5.70 9.64 27.58
N ASP A 157 -6.47 10.17 28.52
CA ASP A 157 -6.25 10.14 29.97
C ASP A 157 -6.77 8.86 30.65
N GLN A 158 -7.32 7.91 29.89
CA GLN A 158 -7.93 6.67 30.36
C GLN A 158 -9.13 6.85 31.30
N SER A 159 -9.74 8.04 31.35
CA SER A 159 -10.88 8.34 32.23
C SER A 159 -12.23 7.79 31.76
N GLY A 160 -12.35 7.37 30.50
CA GLY A 160 -13.61 6.84 29.99
C GLY A 160 -13.51 6.01 28.71
N LEU A 161 -14.48 5.11 28.56
CA LEU A 161 -14.83 4.46 27.31
C LEU A 161 -15.91 5.24 26.60
N TRP A 162 -15.73 5.46 25.30
CA TRP A 162 -16.65 6.19 24.44
C TRP A 162 -17.04 5.36 23.22
N LYS A 163 -18.31 5.42 22.84
CA LYS A 163 -18.89 4.76 21.66
C LYS A 163 -19.23 5.81 20.61
N TYR A 164 -18.83 5.57 19.36
CA TYR A 164 -19.15 6.46 18.24
C TYR A 164 -20.65 6.42 17.93
N SER A 165 -21.29 7.59 17.93
CA SER A 165 -22.75 7.72 17.82
C SER A 165 -23.24 7.83 16.37
N GLY A 166 -22.34 7.97 15.40
CA GLY A 166 -22.68 8.19 13.99
C GLY A 166 -22.20 9.54 13.48
N PRO A 167 -22.84 10.15 12.47
CA PRO A 167 -22.23 11.14 11.60
C PRO A 167 -21.62 12.33 12.35
N GLY A 168 -20.42 12.73 11.89
CA GLY A 168 -19.64 13.81 12.49
C GLY A 168 -18.75 13.33 13.65
N ASP A 169 -18.51 14.22 14.61
CA ASP A 169 -17.65 14.01 15.80
C ASP A 169 -18.49 13.78 17.06
N LYS A 170 -19.43 12.82 17.01
CA LYS A 170 -20.32 12.51 18.13
C LYS A 170 -19.96 11.18 18.77
N TRP A 171 -19.75 11.22 20.08
CA TRP A 171 -19.34 10.08 20.89
C TRP A 171 -20.09 10.08 22.22
N ASP A 172 -20.67 8.94 22.59
CA ASP A 172 -21.36 8.75 23.85
C ASP A 172 -20.44 8.07 24.86
N LYS A 173 -20.35 8.63 26.08
CA LYS A 173 -19.62 7.95 27.18
C LYS A 173 -20.42 6.72 27.60
N VAL A 174 -19.77 5.55 27.58
CA VAL A 174 -20.41 4.25 27.89
C VAL A 174 -19.74 3.51 29.03
N GLY A 175 -18.59 3.98 29.49
CA GLY A 175 -17.89 3.43 30.66
C GLY A 175 -16.87 4.39 31.24
N ASP A 176 -16.40 4.04 32.42
CA ASP A 176 -15.38 4.80 33.15
C ASP A 176 -13.97 4.28 32.81
N ARG A 177 -13.07 4.29 33.79
CA ARG A 177 -11.64 4.06 33.61
C ARG A 177 -11.36 2.78 32.84
N SER A 178 -10.64 2.92 31.73
CA SER A 178 -10.41 1.87 30.73
C SER A 178 -8.98 1.96 30.20
N GLU A 179 -8.34 0.83 29.92
CA GLU A 179 -6.96 0.77 29.42
C GLU A 179 -6.88 0.19 28.01
N ASN A 180 -7.20 -1.10 27.86
CA ASN A 180 -7.14 -1.83 26.60
C ASN A 180 -8.55 -2.13 26.08
N LEU A 181 -8.71 -2.14 24.76
CA LEU A 181 -9.94 -2.54 24.08
C LEU A 181 -9.70 -3.71 23.14
N TYR A 182 -10.64 -4.65 23.14
CA TYR A 182 -10.67 -5.77 22.21
C TYR A 182 -12.08 -5.85 21.61
N ALA A 183 -12.17 -5.74 20.28
CA ALA A 183 -13.44 -5.93 19.59
C ALA A 183 -13.90 -7.38 19.74
N GLY A 184 -15.15 -7.58 20.14
CA GLY A 184 -15.75 -8.89 20.34
C GLY A 184 -16.93 -9.17 19.41
N PRO A 185 -17.50 -10.38 19.52
CA PRO A 185 -18.68 -10.76 18.75
C PRO A 185 -19.92 -10.01 19.21
N ASP A 186 -20.96 -10.03 18.37
CA ASP A 186 -22.27 -9.42 18.64
C ASP A 186 -22.20 -7.93 19.02
N ASP A 187 -21.23 -7.22 18.42
CA ASP A 187 -20.94 -5.81 18.68
C ASP A 187 -20.51 -5.47 20.12
N ALA A 188 -20.10 -6.47 20.89
CA ALA A 188 -19.52 -6.27 22.20
C ALA A 188 -18.06 -5.80 22.12
N VAL A 189 -17.61 -5.12 23.17
CA VAL A 189 -16.18 -4.85 23.40
C VAL A 189 -15.75 -5.43 24.74
N TYR A 190 -14.53 -5.94 24.78
CA TYR A 190 -13.87 -6.31 26.02
C TYR A 190 -12.88 -5.21 26.41
N VAL A 191 -12.86 -4.90 27.69
CA VAL A 191 -12.14 -3.76 28.24
C VAL A 191 -11.39 -4.18 29.48
N THR A 192 -10.11 -3.83 29.53
CA THR A 192 -9.30 -4.02 30.73
C THR A 192 -9.39 -2.77 31.61
N ASN A 193 -9.69 -2.96 32.89
CA ASN A 193 -9.65 -1.87 33.87
C ASN A 193 -8.18 -1.56 34.21
N PRO A 194 -7.75 -0.27 34.14
CA PRO A 194 -6.35 0.10 34.40
C PRO A 194 -5.91 -0.16 35.85
N ASP A 195 -6.83 -0.15 36.80
CA ASP A 195 -6.55 -0.14 38.24
C ASP A 195 -6.41 -1.57 38.80
N ASP A 196 -7.28 -2.50 38.40
CA ASP A 196 -7.25 -3.90 38.89
C ASP A 196 -6.95 -4.95 37.81
N LYS A 197 -6.70 -4.51 36.58
CA LYS A 197 -6.39 -5.32 35.40
C LYS A 197 -7.46 -6.36 35.04
N LYS A 198 -8.67 -6.28 35.60
CA LYS A 198 -9.75 -7.21 35.27
C LYS A 198 -10.34 -6.91 33.89
N LEU A 199 -10.81 -7.98 33.24
CA LEU A 199 -11.49 -7.91 31.95
C LEU A 199 -13.01 -7.81 32.16
N PHE A 200 -13.61 -6.82 31.52
CA PHE A 200 -15.05 -6.63 31.46
C PHE A 200 -15.52 -6.71 30.01
N ARG A 201 -16.77 -7.17 29.80
CA ARG A 201 -17.47 -7.14 28.52
C ARG A 201 -18.54 -6.06 28.57
N TYR A 202 -18.66 -5.28 27.50
CA TYR A 202 -19.72 -4.31 27.29
C TYR A 202 -20.47 -4.60 25.98
N ASP A 203 -21.77 -4.86 26.08
CA ASP A 203 -22.71 -5.07 24.97
C ASP A 203 -23.97 -4.19 25.10
N GLY A 204 -23.81 -3.05 25.77
CA GLY A 204 -24.93 -2.26 26.31
C GLY A 204 -25.09 -2.44 27.82
N LYS A 205 -24.56 -3.55 28.38
CA LYS A 205 -24.42 -3.77 29.82
C LYS A 205 -23.01 -4.21 30.16
N TRP A 206 -22.54 -3.83 31.35
CA TRP A 206 -21.23 -4.22 31.84
C TRP A 206 -21.29 -5.57 32.56
N THR A 207 -20.45 -6.51 32.13
CA THR A 207 -20.34 -7.84 32.75
C THR A 207 -18.87 -8.14 33.07
N PRO A 208 -18.51 -8.48 34.32
CA PRO A 208 -17.16 -8.96 34.62
C PRO A 208 -16.92 -10.33 33.97
N VAL A 209 -15.76 -10.51 33.34
CA VAL A 209 -15.44 -11.73 32.60
C VAL A 209 -14.35 -12.53 33.31
N SER A 210 -13.20 -11.90 33.53
CA SER A 210 -12.04 -12.56 34.13
C SER A 210 -11.14 -11.61 34.90
N GLY A 211 -10.21 -12.20 35.64
CA GLY A 211 -9.03 -11.49 36.14
C GLY A 211 -8.03 -11.14 35.02
N ASP A 212 -6.84 -10.74 35.46
CA ASP A 212 -5.74 -10.26 34.63
C ASP A 212 -5.25 -11.27 33.57
N GLY A 213 -4.61 -10.73 32.53
CA GLY A 213 -3.95 -11.41 31.43
C GLY A 213 -2.92 -10.50 30.78
N ALA A 214 -1.82 -11.07 30.28
CA ALA A 214 -0.82 -10.30 29.53
C ALA A 214 -1.42 -9.71 28.24
N THR A 215 -2.33 -10.45 27.61
CA THR A 215 -3.17 -10.00 26.50
C THR A 215 -4.40 -10.90 26.36
N PHE A 216 -5.40 -10.39 25.65
CA PHE A 216 -6.60 -11.13 25.28
C PHE A 216 -6.74 -11.14 23.75
N ALA A 217 -7.28 -12.23 23.21
CA ALA A 217 -7.58 -12.36 21.80
C ALA A 217 -9.01 -12.87 21.64
N VAL A 218 -9.78 -12.24 20.76
CA VAL A 218 -11.22 -12.49 20.63
C VAL A 218 -11.53 -12.87 19.19
N THR A 219 -12.20 -14.01 18.99
CA THR A 219 -12.76 -14.38 17.68
C THR A 219 -14.25 -14.01 17.62
N ASP A 220 -14.92 -14.42 16.55
CA ASP A 220 -16.38 -14.39 16.41
C ASP A 220 -17.13 -15.22 17.48
N LYS A 221 -16.44 -16.11 18.20
CA LYS A 221 -17.08 -17.07 19.14
C LYS A 221 -16.36 -17.23 20.46
N ASN A 222 -15.04 -17.10 20.46
CA ASN A 222 -14.20 -17.52 21.57
C ASN A 222 -13.38 -16.34 22.11
N LEU A 223 -13.15 -16.38 23.41
CA LEU A 223 -12.26 -15.47 24.11
C LEU A 223 -11.05 -16.26 24.60
N TYR A 224 -9.86 -15.77 24.27
CA TYR A 224 -8.59 -16.36 24.65
C TYR A 224 -7.78 -15.39 25.51
N ARG A 225 -6.96 -15.95 26.39
CA ARG A 225 -6.09 -15.20 27.29
C ARG A 225 -4.69 -15.81 27.30
N LEU A 226 -3.69 -14.94 27.17
CA LEU A 226 -2.33 -15.25 27.57
C LEU A 226 -2.17 -14.85 29.03
N THR A 227 -1.70 -15.76 29.88
CA THR A 227 -1.51 -15.48 31.31
C THR A 227 -0.52 -14.32 31.52
N PRO A 228 -0.60 -13.59 32.65
CA PRO A 228 0.30 -12.45 32.91
C PRO A 228 1.80 -12.77 32.81
N ASP A 229 2.19 -13.98 33.20
CA ASP A 229 3.55 -14.53 33.08
C ASP A 229 3.89 -15.06 31.68
N ARG A 230 2.91 -15.10 30.76
CA ARG A 230 2.99 -15.61 29.38
C ARG A 230 3.31 -17.11 29.27
N GLU A 231 3.10 -17.87 30.36
CA GLU A 231 3.43 -19.30 30.41
C GLU A 231 2.30 -20.21 29.90
N ALA A 232 1.06 -19.70 29.76
CA ALA A 232 -0.06 -20.48 29.26
C ALA A 232 -1.07 -19.65 28.45
N ILE A 233 -1.72 -20.31 27.50
CA ILE A 233 -2.90 -19.80 26.79
C ILE A 233 -4.13 -20.59 27.23
N GLY A 234 -5.18 -19.87 27.62
CA GLY A 234 -6.48 -20.44 27.95
C GLY A 234 -7.59 -19.95 27.02
N GLU A 235 -8.60 -20.79 26.84
CA GLU A 235 -9.89 -20.49 26.20
C GLU A 235 -10.97 -20.34 27.28
N TYR A 236 -11.79 -19.30 27.20
CA TYR A 236 -12.81 -19.03 28.21
C TYR A 236 -14.07 -19.87 27.95
N ASP A 237 -14.41 -20.75 28.89
CA ASP A 237 -15.70 -21.43 28.92
C ASP A 237 -16.71 -20.56 29.67
N ALA A 238 -17.55 -19.84 28.92
CA ALA A 238 -18.57 -18.97 29.49
C ALA A 238 -19.63 -19.71 30.33
N LYS A 239 -19.91 -20.98 30.03
CA LYS A 239 -20.90 -21.78 30.78
C LYS A 239 -20.34 -22.18 32.14
N LYS A 240 -19.07 -22.56 32.18
CA LYS A 240 -18.38 -23.00 33.40
C LYS A 240 -17.66 -21.86 34.14
N LYS A 241 -17.63 -20.65 33.55
CA LYS A 241 -16.96 -19.45 34.07
C LYS A 241 -15.50 -19.69 34.45
N ARG A 242 -14.77 -20.42 33.60
CA ARG A 242 -13.35 -20.75 33.83
C ARG A 242 -12.54 -20.71 32.54
N TRP A 243 -11.23 -20.70 32.69
CA TRP A 243 -10.29 -20.83 31.58
C TRP A 243 -9.86 -22.28 31.43
N ASP A 244 -10.14 -22.86 30.27
CA ASP A 244 -9.65 -24.17 29.88
C ASP A 244 -8.27 -24.01 29.20
N PRO A 245 -7.20 -24.69 29.67
CA PRO A 245 -5.87 -24.56 29.09
C PRO A 245 -5.81 -25.19 27.69
N ILE A 246 -5.28 -24.45 26.71
CA ILE A 246 -5.20 -24.90 25.31
C ILE A 246 -3.77 -24.96 24.75
N SER A 247 -2.80 -24.32 25.40
CA SER A 247 -1.39 -24.31 24.99
C SER A 247 -0.50 -23.85 26.15
N GLY A 248 0.77 -24.26 26.12
CA GLY A 248 1.84 -23.65 26.92
C GLY A 248 2.27 -22.26 26.40
N PRO A 249 3.53 -21.85 26.64
CA PRO A 249 3.96 -20.46 26.54
C PRO A 249 3.89 -19.89 25.12
N ALA A 250 3.73 -18.58 25.06
CA ALA A 250 3.78 -17.82 23.81
C ALA A 250 4.33 -16.42 24.09
N GLU A 251 4.98 -15.83 23.08
CA GLU A 251 5.35 -14.41 23.15
C GLU A 251 4.10 -13.56 23.11
N ASN A 252 3.17 -13.81 22.18
CA ASN A 252 1.95 -13.03 22.04
C ASN A 252 0.83 -13.87 21.39
N ILE A 253 -0.42 -13.42 21.54
CA ILE A 253 -1.59 -14.01 20.87
C ILE A 253 -2.42 -12.93 20.18
N PHE A 254 -3.07 -13.30 19.07
CA PHE A 254 -4.03 -12.45 18.37
C PHE A 254 -5.06 -13.32 17.64
N ALA A 255 -6.19 -12.75 17.25
CA ALA A 255 -7.30 -13.50 16.69
C ALA A 255 -7.99 -12.78 15.52
N ALA A 256 -8.61 -13.59 14.66
CA ALA A 256 -9.64 -13.18 13.70
C ALA A 256 -10.73 -14.25 13.64
N ASN A 257 -10.82 -15.06 12.58
CA ASN A 257 -11.69 -16.25 12.56
C ASN A 257 -11.14 -17.41 13.40
N THR A 258 -9.86 -17.34 13.78
CA THR A 258 -9.18 -18.33 14.63
C THR A 258 -8.11 -17.64 15.46
N LEU A 259 -7.48 -18.40 16.35
CA LEU A 259 -6.42 -17.95 17.22
C LEU A 259 -5.04 -18.18 16.59
N TYR A 260 -4.17 -17.20 16.75
CA TYR A 260 -2.78 -17.26 16.38
C TYR A 260 -1.89 -16.98 17.59
N LYS A 261 -0.72 -17.60 17.61
CA LYS A 261 0.32 -17.30 18.59
C LYS A 261 1.66 -17.06 17.92
N VAL A 262 2.43 -16.14 18.49
CA VAL A 262 3.84 -15.94 18.17
C VAL A 262 4.65 -16.71 19.21
N MET A 263 5.53 -17.60 18.76
CA MET A 263 6.35 -18.41 19.66
C MET A 263 7.44 -17.57 20.32
N ARG A 264 7.60 -17.75 21.63
CA ARG A 264 8.68 -17.17 22.41
C ARG A 264 10.03 -17.73 21.93
N GLY A 265 11.03 -16.87 21.79
CA GLY A 265 12.38 -17.24 21.36
C GLY A 265 12.56 -17.33 19.84
N THR A 266 11.67 -18.01 19.11
CA THR A 266 11.80 -18.14 17.65
C THR A 266 11.08 -17.06 16.86
N GLY A 267 10.01 -16.48 17.40
CA GLY A 267 9.12 -15.56 16.67
C GLY A 267 8.24 -16.25 15.62
N ASP A 268 8.25 -17.58 15.55
CA ASP A 268 7.46 -18.34 14.58
C ASP A 268 5.95 -18.18 14.82
N LEU A 269 5.20 -18.05 13.73
CA LEU A 269 3.76 -17.93 13.76
C LEU A 269 3.09 -19.31 13.74
N HIS A 270 2.15 -19.53 14.65
CA HIS A 270 1.36 -20.74 14.73
C HIS A 270 -0.14 -20.45 14.69
N LYS A 271 -0.89 -21.28 13.95
CA LYS A 271 -2.35 -21.24 13.83
C LYS A 271 -2.98 -22.34 14.68
N TYR A 272 -4.00 -21.98 15.45
CA TYR A 272 -4.75 -22.94 16.27
C TYR A 272 -5.69 -23.80 15.43
N ASN A 273 -5.74 -25.10 15.72
CA ASN A 273 -6.60 -26.05 14.99
C ASN A 273 -7.95 -26.29 15.69
N GLY A 274 -8.29 -25.52 16.74
CA GLY A 274 -9.57 -25.60 17.43
C GLY A 274 -9.67 -26.69 18.51
N ARG A 275 -8.54 -27.32 18.89
CA ARG A 275 -8.48 -28.30 19.99
C ARG A 275 -7.17 -28.15 20.78
N PRO A 276 -7.18 -28.39 22.11
CA PRO A 276 -6.03 -28.18 22.97
C PRO A 276 -4.75 -28.81 22.42
N ASN A 277 -3.65 -28.07 22.52
CA ASN A 277 -2.31 -28.45 22.06
C ASN A 277 -2.17 -28.79 20.56
N SER A 278 -3.19 -28.49 19.75
CA SER A 278 -3.13 -28.70 18.29
C SER A 278 -2.89 -27.38 17.55
N TRP A 279 -1.68 -27.23 17.02
CA TRP A 279 -1.21 -26.02 16.36
C TRP A 279 -0.39 -26.38 15.13
N ASN A 280 -0.57 -25.61 14.06
CA ASN A 280 0.26 -25.72 12.87
C ASN A 280 1.22 -24.53 12.81
N ARG A 281 2.51 -24.78 12.60
CA ARG A 281 3.46 -23.72 12.24
C ARG A 281 3.13 -23.23 10.83
N ILE A 282 2.90 -21.93 10.69
CA ILE A 282 2.45 -21.32 9.43
C ILE A 282 3.34 -20.16 8.97
N GLY A 283 4.53 -19.99 9.56
CA GLY A 283 5.47 -18.97 9.13
C GLY A 283 6.56 -18.70 10.15
N GLY A 284 7.65 -18.10 9.66
CA GLY A 284 8.68 -17.50 10.51
C GLY A 284 8.28 -16.13 11.07
N PRO A 285 9.24 -15.43 11.71
CA PRO A 285 9.07 -14.07 12.22
C PRO A 285 8.55 -13.09 11.18
N ALA A 286 7.76 -12.13 11.65
CA ALA A 286 7.21 -11.05 10.84
C ALA A 286 7.15 -9.78 11.69
N ALA A 287 7.21 -8.61 11.03
CA ALA A 287 7.18 -7.31 11.69
C ALA A 287 5.78 -6.92 12.18
N GLY A 288 4.74 -7.45 11.53
CA GLY A 288 3.36 -7.18 11.90
C GLY A 288 2.39 -8.13 11.22
N PHE A 289 1.18 -8.21 11.74
CA PHE A 289 0.12 -9.09 11.24
C PHE A 289 -1.20 -8.34 11.15
N ALA A 290 -2.02 -8.72 10.18
CA ALA A 290 -3.42 -8.32 10.11
C ALA A 290 -4.25 -9.53 9.68
N ALA A 291 -5.46 -9.63 10.21
CA ALA A 291 -6.38 -10.69 9.82
C ALA A 291 -7.79 -10.13 9.64
N SER A 292 -8.51 -10.68 8.66
CA SER A 292 -9.87 -10.25 8.31
C SER A 292 -10.65 -11.44 7.78
N GLY A 293 -11.67 -11.87 8.52
CA GLY A 293 -12.33 -13.15 8.25
C GLY A 293 -11.31 -14.29 8.24
N HIS A 294 -11.25 -15.05 7.15
CA HIS A 294 -10.30 -16.15 6.98
C HIS A 294 -8.92 -15.73 6.44
N TYR A 295 -8.77 -14.46 6.05
CA TYR A 295 -7.52 -13.96 5.50
C TYR A 295 -6.54 -13.58 6.61
N LEU A 296 -5.28 -13.96 6.41
CA LEU A 296 -4.16 -13.59 7.25
C LEU A 296 -3.08 -12.97 6.39
N TYR A 297 -2.60 -11.82 6.84
CA TYR A 297 -1.55 -11.04 6.22
C TYR A 297 -0.42 -10.81 7.20
N ARG A 298 0.80 -10.66 6.68
CA ARG A 298 1.99 -10.30 7.44
C ARG A 298 2.80 -9.24 6.74
N ILE A 299 3.51 -8.43 7.52
CA ILE A 299 4.67 -7.66 7.05
C ILE A 299 5.90 -8.54 7.28
N THR A 300 6.72 -8.73 6.25
CA THR A 300 7.99 -9.48 6.37
C THR A 300 8.89 -8.85 7.45
N ALA A 301 9.74 -9.65 8.09
CA ALA A 301 10.61 -9.18 9.17
C ALA A 301 11.58 -8.05 8.74
N ASP A 302 11.86 -7.90 7.45
CA ASP A 302 12.66 -6.81 6.88
C ASP A 302 11.84 -5.55 6.55
N HIS A 303 10.53 -5.55 6.84
CA HIS A 303 9.57 -4.48 6.57
C HIS A 303 9.35 -4.17 5.07
N ARG A 304 9.85 -4.99 4.14
CA ARG A 304 9.86 -4.68 2.69
C ARG A 304 8.73 -5.32 1.89
N SER A 305 7.87 -6.12 2.49
CA SER A 305 6.82 -6.84 1.77
C SER A 305 5.63 -7.14 2.68
N VAL A 306 4.43 -7.02 2.12
CA VAL A 306 3.23 -7.64 2.67
C VAL A 306 3.00 -8.97 1.97
N GLN A 307 2.61 -9.98 2.74
CA GLN A 307 2.30 -11.30 2.21
C GLN A 307 0.96 -11.79 2.75
N ARG A 308 0.22 -12.51 1.91
CA ARG A 308 -1.01 -13.20 2.30
C ARG A 308 -0.75 -14.68 2.49
N TYR A 309 -1.27 -15.24 3.58
CA TYR A 309 -1.25 -16.67 3.79
C TYR A 309 -2.23 -17.36 2.83
N ASN A 310 -1.71 -18.21 1.96
CA ASN A 310 -2.47 -19.07 1.05
C ASN A 310 -2.34 -20.56 1.42
N GLY A 311 -1.66 -20.86 2.53
CA GLY A 311 -1.51 -22.21 3.03
C GLY A 311 -2.78 -22.77 3.67
N ASN A 312 -2.76 -24.07 3.93
CA ASN A 312 -3.85 -24.83 4.53
C ASN A 312 -3.50 -25.36 5.93
N GLY A 313 -2.36 -24.94 6.49
CA GLY A 313 -1.81 -25.46 7.75
C GLY A 313 -0.91 -26.69 7.62
N THR A 314 -0.89 -27.36 6.46
CA THR A 314 0.11 -28.42 6.17
C THR A 314 1.23 -27.89 5.28
N ASN A 315 0.94 -26.89 4.45
CA ASN A 315 1.91 -26.20 3.60
C ASN A 315 2.01 -24.73 3.99
N ASP A 316 3.23 -24.25 4.23
CA ASP A 316 3.53 -22.86 4.57
C ASP A 316 3.70 -22.02 3.30
N VAL A 317 2.58 -21.64 2.68
CA VAL A 317 2.58 -20.85 1.42
C VAL A 317 2.11 -19.43 1.70
N TRP A 318 2.98 -18.47 1.41
CA TRP A 318 2.70 -17.04 1.48
C TRP A 318 2.81 -16.41 0.09
N ARG A 319 1.71 -15.85 -0.41
CA ARG A 319 1.70 -15.04 -1.64
C ARG A 319 2.30 -13.68 -1.32
N ASN A 320 3.37 -13.32 -2.01
CA ASN A 320 3.95 -11.98 -1.92
C ASN A 320 3.05 -10.96 -2.62
N LEU A 321 2.59 -9.95 -1.88
CA LEU A 321 1.81 -8.82 -2.41
C LEU A 321 2.72 -7.59 -2.70
N GLY A 322 4.02 -7.73 -2.49
CA GLY A 322 5.00 -6.66 -2.60
C GLY A 322 4.86 -5.63 -1.49
N SER A 323 5.44 -4.47 -1.72
CA SER A 323 5.24 -3.26 -0.92
C SER A 323 4.94 -2.09 -1.85
N PRO A 324 4.36 -1.00 -1.34
CA PRO A 324 4.33 0.25 -2.06
C PRO A 324 5.75 0.65 -2.46
N ALA A 325 5.91 1.17 -3.68
CA ALA A 325 7.14 1.83 -4.08
C ALA A 325 6.99 3.34 -3.86
N VAL A 326 8.09 4.03 -3.56
CA VAL A 326 8.11 5.50 -3.63
C VAL A 326 7.73 5.88 -5.06
N PRO A 327 6.73 6.76 -5.28
CA PRO A 327 6.46 7.28 -6.61
C PRO A 327 7.74 7.88 -7.17
N ALA A 328 8.09 7.52 -8.40
CA ALA A 328 9.29 8.01 -9.04
C ALA A 328 9.30 9.55 -9.05
N THR A 329 10.45 10.15 -8.74
CA THR A 329 10.63 11.60 -8.85
C THR A 329 10.40 12.06 -10.29
N SER A 330 10.09 13.35 -10.49
CA SER A 330 9.93 13.91 -11.85
C SER A 330 11.14 13.62 -12.75
N THR A 331 12.36 13.64 -12.19
CA THR A 331 13.60 13.31 -12.89
C THR A 331 13.66 11.83 -13.29
N GLU A 332 13.32 10.91 -12.38
CA GLU A 332 13.28 9.47 -12.67
C GLU A 332 12.18 9.14 -13.69
N LYS A 333 11.01 9.78 -13.57
CA LYS A 333 9.90 9.66 -14.51
C LYS A 333 10.27 10.19 -15.90
N THR A 334 10.95 11.33 -15.97
CA THR A 334 11.49 11.89 -17.22
C THR A 334 12.54 10.96 -17.85
N THR A 335 13.45 10.42 -17.04
CA THR A 335 14.49 9.49 -17.49
C THR A 335 13.86 8.20 -18.04
N ARG A 336 12.88 7.65 -17.33
CA ARG A 336 12.19 6.44 -17.76
C ARG A 336 11.35 6.68 -19.02
N LEU A 337 10.59 7.78 -19.08
CA LEU A 337 9.84 8.16 -20.28
C LEU A 337 10.77 8.29 -21.48
N THR A 338 11.91 8.98 -21.31
CA THR A 338 12.92 9.15 -22.35
C THR A 338 13.42 7.81 -22.86
N ALA A 339 13.74 6.84 -21.98
CA ALA A 339 14.17 5.51 -22.39
C ALA A 339 13.10 4.74 -23.18
N LEU A 340 11.83 4.84 -22.76
CA LEU A 340 10.68 4.20 -23.41
C LEU A 340 10.29 4.86 -24.74
N THR A 341 10.69 6.11 -24.96
CA THR A 341 10.41 6.93 -26.14
C THR A 341 11.69 7.25 -26.92
N GLN A 342 12.58 6.25 -27.06
CA GLN A 342 13.66 6.28 -28.05
C GLN A 342 13.32 5.47 -29.31
N LEU A 343 13.97 5.84 -30.42
CA LEU A 343 14.05 5.01 -31.62
C LEU A 343 14.90 3.75 -31.36
N GLY A 344 14.72 2.76 -32.22
CA GLY A 344 15.49 1.53 -32.26
C GLY A 344 14.82 0.32 -31.59
N PRO A 345 15.35 -0.88 -31.89
CA PRO A 345 14.77 -2.14 -31.42
C PRO A 345 14.88 -2.32 -29.89
N ALA A 346 15.94 -1.80 -29.26
CA ALA A 346 16.13 -1.92 -27.81
C ALA A 346 15.04 -1.18 -27.01
N ALA A 347 14.73 0.06 -27.39
CA ALA A 347 13.68 0.86 -26.77
C ALA A 347 12.28 0.27 -27.03
N THR A 348 12.08 -0.29 -28.21
CA THR A 348 10.84 -1.00 -28.58
C THR A 348 10.63 -2.22 -27.70
N ALA A 349 11.66 -3.04 -27.51
CA ALA A 349 11.60 -4.21 -26.62
C ALA A 349 11.37 -3.83 -25.15
N ASP A 350 12.02 -2.78 -24.66
CA ASP A 350 11.80 -2.27 -23.29
C ASP A 350 10.39 -1.71 -23.10
N TRP A 351 9.86 -1.00 -24.09
CA TRP A 351 8.48 -0.52 -24.06
C TRP A 351 7.47 -1.68 -24.06
N LEU A 352 7.66 -2.69 -24.91
CA LEU A 352 6.80 -3.88 -24.93
C LEU A 352 6.81 -4.60 -23.58
N GLN A 353 7.99 -4.83 -23.00
CA GLN A 353 8.12 -5.44 -21.67
C GLN A 353 7.43 -4.61 -20.58
N THR A 354 7.53 -3.28 -20.65
CA THR A 354 6.88 -2.38 -19.69
C THR A 354 5.37 -2.38 -19.85
N ALA A 355 4.88 -2.37 -21.09
CA ALA A 355 3.46 -2.46 -21.39
C ALA A 355 2.87 -3.81 -20.97
N ASP A 356 3.60 -4.92 -21.13
CA ASP A 356 3.20 -6.24 -20.62
C ASP A 356 3.18 -6.29 -19.09
N ALA A 357 4.16 -5.67 -18.43
CA ALA A 357 4.17 -5.52 -16.98
C ALA A 357 2.93 -4.76 -16.50
N HIS A 358 2.60 -3.64 -17.15
CA HIS A 358 1.39 -2.88 -16.83
C HIS A 358 0.11 -3.68 -17.07
N ARG A 359 -0.03 -4.34 -18.24
CA ARG A 359 -1.19 -5.19 -18.56
C ARG A 359 -1.37 -6.37 -17.60
N SER A 360 -0.28 -6.89 -17.05
CA SER A 360 -0.30 -7.96 -16.04
C SER A 360 -0.54 -7.45 -14.61
N GLY A 361 -0.95 -6.19 -14.44
CA GLY A 361 -1.30 -5.61 -13.14
C GLY A 361 -0.10 -5.25 -12.27
N LYS A 362 1.14 -5.30 -12.80
CA LYS A 362 2.31 -4.88 -12.03
C LYS A 362 2.19 -3.37 -11.72
N PRO A 363 2.48 -2.94 -10.48
CA PRO A 363 2.52 -1.53 -10.14
C PRO A 363 3.40 -0.76 -11.11
N ASP A 364 2.89 0.36 -11.63
CA ASP A 364 3.69 1.32 -12.37
C ASP A 364 4.12 2.43 -11.41
N PRO A 365 5.35 2.37 -10.89
CA PRO A 365 5.79 3.33 -9.89
C PRO A 365 6.13 4.70 -10.50
N TYR A 366 6.12 4.82 -11.83
CA TYR A 366 6.23 6.08 -12.53
C TYR A 366 4.86 6.74 -12.74
N GLU A 367 3.76 6.07 -12.42
CA GLU A 367 2.39 6.58 -12.61
C GLU A 367 2.19 7.16 -14.02
N PHE A 368 2.64 6.44 -15.04
CA PHE A 368 2.39 6.84 -16.42
C PHE A 368 0.91 6.73 -16.74
N ARG A 369 0.42 7.62 -17.59
CA ARG A 369 -0.90 7.54 -18.18
C ARG A 369 -0.90 6.46 -19.26
N TRP A 370 -1.50 5.32 -18.95
CA TRP A 370 -1.64 4.18 -19.87
C TRP A 370 -2.95 4.19 -20.68
N THR A 371 -3.85 5.13 -20.38
CA THR A 371 -5.09 5.28 -21.17
C THR A 371 -4.74 5.61 -22.61
N ASN A 372 -5.37 4.87 -23.52
CA ASN A 372 -5.17 4.99 -24.95
C ASN A 372 -6.53 4.77 -25.64
N ASN A 373 -6.64 5.24 -26.86
CA ASN A 373 -7.79 4.98 -27.73
C ASN A 373 -7.36 4.24 -29.01
N GLU A 374 -6.21 3.56 -28.92
CA GLU A 374 -5.56 2.85 -30.02
C GLU A 374 -5.42 3.75 -31.26
N CYS A 375 -5.46 3.17 -32.48
CA CYS A 375 -5.61 3.98 -33.68
C CYS A 375 -7.09 4.39 -33.81
N ASN A 376 -7.40 5.62 -33.41
CA ASN A 376 -8.69 6.25 -33.70
C ASN A 376 -8.61 7.11 -34.98
N PHE A 377 -9.79 7.42 -35.53
CA PHE A 377 -10.00 8.18 -36.76
C PHE A 377 -8.98 9.35 -36.93
N PRO A 378 -8.36 9.49 -38.12
CA PRO A 378 -8.68 8.82 -39.38
C PRO A 378 -8.00 7.44 -39.52
N ALA A 379 -7.17 7.07 -38.54
CA ALA A 379 -6.43 5.81 -38.55
C ALA A 379 -7.33 4.65 -38.12
N ARG A 380 -7.34 3.57 -38.92
CA ARG A 380 -7.90 2.27 -38.50
C ARG A 380 -6.80 1.41 -37.91
N ASN A 381 -7.09 0.71 -36.81
CA ASN A 381 -6.17 -0.26 -36.18
C ASN A 381 -5.65 -1.31 -37.17
N ARG A 382 -6.51 -1.74 -38.09
CA ARG A 382 -6.18 -2.72 -39.13
C ARG A 382 -6.29 -2.12 -40.51
N VAL A 383 -5.20 -2.19 -41.28
CA VAL A 383 -5.17 -1.75 -42.67
C VAL A 383 -4.58 -2.85 -43.54
N ALA A 384 -5.34 -3.31 -44.54
CA ALA A 384 -4.91 -4.31 -45.52
C ALA A 384 -4.29 -5.59 -44.92
N GLY A 385 -4.76 -6.04 -43.74
CA GLY A 385 -4.29 -7.24 -43.05
C GLY A 385 -3.18 -7.02 -42.01
N TYR A 386 -2.62 -5.81 -41.95
CA TYR A 386 -1.64 -5.41 -40.93
C TYR A 386 -2.34 -4.82 -39.70
N ASP A 387 -1.77 -5.01 -38.52
CA ASP A 387 -2.30 -4.53 -37.24
C ASP A 387 -1.31 -3.52 -36.61
N PHE A 388 -1.68 -2.25 -36.62
CA PHE A 388 -0.87 -1.15 -36.07
C PHE A 388 -1.23 -0.79 -34.62
N THR A 389 -2.11 -1.56 -33.97
CA THR A 389 -2.60 -1.26 -32.62
C THR A 389 -1.46 -0.99 -31.63
N THR A 390 -0.42 -1.84 -31.63
CA THR A 390 0.73 -1.67 -30.73
C THR A 390 1.50 -0.37 -30.98
N ALA A 391 1.67 0.04 -32.25
CA ALA A 391 2.33 1.28 -32.61
C ALA A 391 1.51 2.49 -32.13
N CYS A 392 0.18 2.46 -32.31
CA CYS A 392 -0.72 3.51 -31.84
C CYS A 392 -0.75 3.61 -30.31
N VAL A 393 -0.77 2.49 -29.59
CA VAL A 393 -0.72 2.49 -28.11
C VAL A 393 0.58 3.12 -27.59
N ARG A 394 1.73 2.85 -28.23
CA ARG A 394 3.01 3.48 -27.84
C ARG A 394 3.07 4.97 -28.17
N HIS A 395 2.53 5.37 -29.32
CA HIS A 395 2.40 6.77 -29.71
C HIS A 395 1.55 7.55 -28.70
N ASP A 396 0.38 6.99 -28.36
CA ASP A 396 -0.55 7.53 -27.37
C ASP A 396 0.08 7.69 -25.99
N PHE A 397 0.81 6.66 -25.55
CA PHE A 397 1.58 6.66 -24.31
C PHE A 397 2.61 7.81 -24.30
N GLY A 398 3.40 7.94 -25.37
CA GLY A 398 4.41 9.00 -25.49
C GLY A 398 3.79 10.39 -25.43
N TYR A 399 2.75 10.63 -26.24
CA TYR A 399 2.06 11.93 -26.31
C TYR A 399 1.52 12.38 -24.96
N ARG A 400 0.79 11.51 -24.28
CA ARG A 400 0.15 11.82 -23.00
C ARG A 400 1.17 12.08 -21.92
N ASN A 401 2.14 11.17 -21.76
CA ASN A 401 3.11 11.26 -20.68
C ASN A 401 4.12 12.39 -20.88
N TYR A 402 4.50 12.71 -22.13
CA TYR A 402 5.36 13.86 -22.39
C TYR A 402 4.66 15.18 -22.05
N ARG A 403 3.38 15.31 -22.42
CA ARG A 403 2.57 16.49 -22.05
C ARG A 403 2.37 16.60 -20.55
N ASP A 404 2.07 15.49 -19.88
CA ASP A 404 1.88 15.47 -18.43
C ASP A 404 3.16 15.89 -17.67
N LEU A 405 4.35 15.57 -18.21
CA LEU A 405 5.64 15.89 -17.58
C LEU A 405 6.21 17.26 -17.94
N HIS A 406 6.09 17.67 -19.20
CA HIS A 406 6.80 18.83 -19.76
C HIS A 406 5.87 19.94 -20.22
N GLY A 407 4.55 19.70 -20.28
CA GLY A 407 3.55 20.65 -20.74
C GLY A 407 3.43 20.73 -22.27
N GLU A 408 2.33 21.34 -22.74
CA GLU A 408 1.97 21.38 -24.17
C GLU A 408 2.97 22.17 -25.02
N LYS A 409 3.58 23.23 -24.46
CA LYS A 409 4.56 24.05 -25.15
C LYS A 409 5.79 23.20 -25.52
N ASP A 410 6.42 22.58 -24.53
CA ASP A 410 7.61 21.76 -24.74
C ASP A 410 7.30 20.51 -25.54
N PHE A 411 6.11 19.94 -25.40
CA PHE A 411 5.67 18.86 -26.27
C PHE A 411 5.73 19.24 -27.76
N ARG A 412 5.31 20.45 -28.14
CA ARG A 412 5.31 20.89 -29.54
C ARG A 412 6.67 21.38 -30.04
N SER A 413 7.43 22.10 -29.20
CA SER A 413 8.65 22.78 -29.64
C SER A 413 9.94 21.99 -29.41
N ASN A 414 9.94 21.04 -28.48
CA ASN A 414 11.13 20.24 -28.19
C ASN A 414 11.23 19.08 -29.20
N PRO A 415 12.39 18.85 -29.86
CA PRO A 415 12.56 17.69 -30.75
C PRO A 415 12.29 16.35 -30.05
N ASN A 416 12.50 16.30 -28.74
CA ASN A 416 12.25 15.13 -27.89
C ASN A 416 10.77 14.84 -27.60
N GLY A 417 9.88 15.82 -27.84
CA GLY A 417 8.45 15.69 -27.64
C GLY A 417 7.77 15.09 -28.86
N LYS A 418 6.87 15.87 -29.47
CA LYS A 418 6.03 15.45 -30.59
C LYS A 418 6.83 14.87 -31.76
N ALA A 419 7.89 15.54 -32.20
CA ALA A 419 8.66 15.15 -33.38
C ALA A 419 9.25 13.74 -33.25
N ARG A 420 9.96 13.46 -32.15
CA ARG A 420 10.52 12.12 -31.87
C ARG A 420 9.44 11.05 -31.69
N ILE A 421 8.34 11.37 -31.00
CA ILE A 421 7.26 10.39 -30.79
C ILE A 421 6.58 10.01 -32.11
N ASP A 422 6.39 10.98 -33.02
CA ASP A 422 5.89 10.71 -34.37
C ASP A 422 6.86 9.84 -35.18
N GLU A 423 8.16 10.09 -35.09
CA GLU A 423 9.18 9.26 -35.76
C GLU A 423 9.18 7.81 -35.25
N ILE A 424 9.01 7.62 -33.93
CA ILE A 424 8.87 6.29 -33.32
C ILE A 424 7.62 5.59 -33.85
N PHE A 425 6.52 6.31 -34.00
CA PHE A 425 5.29 5.75 -34.55
C PHE A 425 5.48 5.24 -35.98
N LEU A 426 6.17 6.01 -36.84
CA LEU A 426 6.54 5.56 -38.19
C LEU A 426 7.44 4.32 -38.16
N GLN A 427 8.45 4.31 -37.29
CA GLN A 427 9.35 3.17 -37.13
C GLN A 427 8.58 1.90 -36.75
N ASP A 428 7.70 1.99 -35.75
CA ASP A 428 7.00 0.83 -35.21
C ASP A 428 5.99 0.27 -36.23
N MET A 429 5.30 1.14 -36.98
CA MET A 429 4.45 0.69 -38.10
C MET A 429 5.27 0.04 -39.22
N ASN A 430 6.41 0.62 -39.60
CA ASN A 430 7.30 0.01 -40.60
C ASN A 430 7.81 -1.36 -40.15
N HIS A 431 8.09 -1.52 -38.86
CA HIS A 431 8.50 -2.80 -38.28
C HIS A 431 7.38 -3.85 -38.40
N VAL A 432 6.13 -3.48 -38.14
CA VAL A 432 4.96 -4.35 -38.38
C VAL A 432 4.90 -4.79 -39.85
N CYS A 433 5.11 -3.87 -40.79
CA CYS A 433 5.12 -4.20 -42.23
C CYS A 433 6.20 -5.21 -42.60
N GLU A 434 7.38 -5.13 -41.97
CA GLU A 434 8.54 -5.98 -42.24
C GLU A 434 8.47 -7.36 -41.57
N GLN A 435 7.88 -7.45 -40.38
CA GLN A 435 7.77 -8.72 -39.65
C GLN A 435 6.85 -9.74 -40.33
N GLN A 436 5.89 -9.29 -41.15
CA GLN A 436 4.93 -10.18 -41.81
C GLN A 436 5.35 -10.63 -43.22
N THR A 437 6.64 -10.52 -43.56
CA THR A 437 7.24 -10.86 -44.87
C THR A 437 6.95 -12.29 -45.37
N ARG A 438 6.73 -13.26 -44.48
CA ARG A 438 6.37 -14.64 -44.87
C ARG A 438 4.89 -14.82 -45.26
N ARG A 439 4.04 -13.82 -45.01
CA ARG A 439 2.59 -13.86 -45.24
C ARG A 439 2.12 -12.93 -46.36
N HIS A 440 2.97 -12.01 -46.82
CA HIS A 440 2.58 -10.93 -47.72
C HIS A 440 3.60 -10.70 -48.84
N THR A 441 3.11 -10.30 -50.01
CA THR A 441 3.94 -10.01 -51.20
C THR A 441 4.73 -8.71 -51.02
N PRO A 442 5.82 -8.48 -51.78
CA PRO A 442 6.55 -7.21 -51.76
C PRO A 442 5.68 -5.98 -52.00
N VAL A 443 4.67 -6.11 -52.87
CA VAL A 443 3.68 -5.04 -53.14
C VAL A 443 2.85 -4.73 -51.90
N ALA A 444 2.37 -5.76 -51.19
CA ALA A 444 1.61 -5.57 -49.95
C ALA A 444 2.44 -4.90 -48.85
N ILE A 445 3.73 -5.25 -48.74
CA ILE A 445 4.65 -4.59 -47.80
C ILE A 445 4.86 -3.12 -48.18
N ALA A 446 5.02 -2.81 -49.46
CA ALA A 446 5.15 -1.43 -49.94
C ALA A 446 3.87 -0.60 -49.65
N THR A 447 2.69 -1.17 -49.87
CA THR A 447 1.40 -0.55 -49.51
C THR A 447 1.29 -0.31 -48.00
N CYS A 448 1.72 -1.26 -47.17
CA CYS A 448 1.74 -1.12 -45.72
C CYS A 448 2.63 0.06 -45.29
N LYS A 449 3.85 0.15 -45.83
CA LYS A 449 4.78 1.25 -45.54
C LYS A 449 4.25 2.61 -46.02
N ALA A 450 3.58 2.65 -47.18
CA ALA A 450 2.92 3.86 -47.67
C ALA A 450 1.81 4.32 -46.71
N THR A 451 1.01 3.39 -46.20
CA THR A 451 -0.03 3.66 -45.19
C THR A 451 0.59 4.20 -43.89
N ALA A 452 1.66 3.56 -43.41
CA ALA A 452 2.40 4.00 -42.22
C ALA A 452 2.91 5.45 -42.38
N LYS A 453 3.41 5.80 -43.56
CA LYS A 453 3.84 7.16 -43.90
C LYS A 453 2.67 8.16 -43.84
N THR A 454 1.49 7.81 -44.38
CA THR A 454 0.29 8.67 -44.28
C THR A 454 -0.11 8.91 -42.83
N PHE A 455 -0.07 7.88 -41.98
CA PHE A 455 -0.40 8.02 -40.56
C PHE A 455 0.59 8.93 -39.83
N TYR A 456 1.89 8.76 -40.09
CA TYR A 456 2.95 9.63 -39.58
C TYR A 456 2.76 11.09 -40.01
N GLU A 457 2.51 11.34 -41.30
CA GLU A 457 2.28 12.69 -41.79
C GLU A 457 1.06 13.31 -41.12
N GLY A 458 0.01 12.52 -40.88
CA GLY A 458 -1.25 12.99 -40.27
C GLY A 458 -1.03 13.49 -38.86
N VAL A 459 -0.29 12.72 -38.06
CA VAL A 459 0.07 13.16 -36.71
C VAL A 459 1.08 14.32 -36.75
N LYS A 460 2.02 14.33 -37.71
CA LYS A 460 3.07 15.35 -37.84
C LYS A 460 2.54 16.73 -38.17
N TYR A 461 1.70 16.84 -39.19
CA TYR A 461 1.26 18.11 -39.79
C TYR A 461 -0.20 18.47 -39.49
N GLY A 462 -1.02 17.54 -39.00
CA GLY A 462 -2.46 17.70 -38.81
C GLY A 462 -3.28 17.46 -40.09
N GLU A 463 -4.51 16.97 -39.93
CA GLU A 463 -5.42 16.60 -41.03
C GLU A 463 -5.70 17.69 -42.07
N PRO A 464 -5.95 18.97 -41.69
CA PRO A 464 -6.27 20.01 -42.68
C PRO A 464 -5.12 20.22 -43.68
N THR A 465 -3.89 20.00 -43.21
CA THR A 465 -2.66 20.14 -43.98
C THR A 465 -2.49 18.97 -44.95
N ILE A 466 -2.86 17.74 -44.56
CA ILE A 466 -2.84 16.58 -45.47
C ILE A 466 -3.94 16.65 -46.51
N ALA A 467 -5.16 17.00 -46.12
CA ALA A 467 -6.29 17.18 -47.05
C ALA A 467 -5.94 18.18 -48.16
N ALA A 468 -5.23 19.26 -47.80
CA ALA A 468 -4.72 20.26 -48.73
C ALA A 468 -3.57 19.74 -49.63
N ILE A 469 -2.70 18.86 -49.13
CA ILE A 469 -1.57 18.28 -49.88
C ILE A 469 -2.00 17.11 -50.78
N THR A 470 -3.01 16.34 -50.38
CA THR A 470 -3.47 15.10 -51.05
C THR A 470 -4.78 15.26 -51.81
N GLY A 471 -5.37 16.45 -51.81
CA GLY A 471 -6.62 16.74 -52.55
C GLY A 471 -7.82 15.92 -52.08
N ASN A 472 -7.95 15.66 -50.78
CA ASN A 472 -8.97 14.77 -50.19
C ASN A 472 -8.95 13.31 -50.68
N HIS A 473 -7.89 12.85 -51.36
CA HIS A 473 -7.75 11.46 -51.78
C HIS A 473 -6.80 10.71 -50.84
N VAL A 474 -7.31 9.71 -50.12
CA VAL A 474 -6.48 8.67 -49.50
C VAL A 474 -6.31 7.58 -50.56
N PRO A 475 -5.18 7.48 -51.29
CA PRO A 475 -5.10 6.61 -52.46
C PRO A 475 -5.18 5.16 -52.02
N GLY A 476 -6.06 4.40 -52.69
CA GLY A 476 -6.13 2.96 -52.49
C GLY A 476 -4.83 2.26 -52.96
N PRO A 477 -4.58 1.01 -52.51
CA PRO A 477 -3.37 0.24 -52.86
C PRO A 477 -3.04 0.15 -54.37
N LYS A 478 -4.07 0.25 -55.22
CA LYS A 478 -3.94 0.14 -56.68
C LYS A 478 -3.48 1.43 -57.36
N GLU A 479 -3.67 2.59 -56.74
CA GLU A 479 -3.32 3.88 -57.35
C GLU A 479 -1.82 4.23 -57.19
N TRP A 480 -1.17 3.64 -56.18
CA TRP A 480 0.29 3.77 -55.99
C TRP A 480 1.12 3.13 -57.10
N ILE A 481 0.61 2.10 -57.79
CA ILE A 481 1.33 1.43 -58.90
C ILE A 481 1.33 2.31 -60.17
N LYS A 482 0.35 3.20 -60.34
CA LYS A 482 0.31 4.15 -61.46
C LYS A 482 1.13 5.42 -61.18
N GLY A 483 1.06 5.96 -59.96
CA GLY A 483 1.76 7.20 -59.61
C GLY A 483 3.30 7.14 -59.62
N PHE A 484 3.89 5.94 -59.56
CA PHE A 484 5.36 5.77 -59.62
C PHE A 484 5.93 5.89 -61.04
N MET A 485 5.11 5.76 -62.10
CA MET A 485 5.57 5.93 -63.48
C MET A 485 5.42 7.37 -64.01
N ASP A 486 4.57 8.20 -63.37
CA ASP A 486 4.24 9.55 -63.86
C ASP A 486 4.74 10.68 -62.92
N TRP A 487 5.71 10.43 -62.04
CA TRP A 487 6.28 11.48 -61.18
C TRP A 487 7.19 12.42 -62.00
N PRO A 488 6.86 13.72 -62.16
CA PRO A 488 7.73 14.68 -62.82
C PRO A 488 8.82 15.09 -61.83
N GLY A 489 9.94 14.36 -61.84
CA GLY A 489 11.05 14.64 -60.94
C GLY A 489 12.22 13.66 -60.98
N THR A 490 12.10 12.52 -61.68
CA THR A 490 13.24 11.66 -62.01
C THR A 490 13.56 11.81 -63.49
N GLY A 491 14.28 12.87 -63.83
CA GLY A 491 14.74 13.15 -65.18
C GLY A 491 15.98 14.05 -65.17
N ARG A 492 17.14 13.40 -65.08
CA ARG A 492 18.53 13.92 -65.09
C ARG A 492 19.03 14.67 -63.87
#